data_AF-A0A2H9NSG7-F1
#
_entry.id   AF-A0A2H9NSG7-F1
#
_cell.length_a   1.000
_cell.length_b   1.000
_cell.length_c   1.000
_cell.angle_alpha   90.00
_cell.angle_beta   90.00
_cell.angle_gamma   90.00
#
_symmetry.space_group_name_H-M   'P 1'
#
loop_
_entity.id
_entity.type
_entity.pdbx_description
1 polymer ?
#
loop_
_entity_poly.entity_id
_entity_poly.type
_entity_poly.pdbx_seq_one_letter_code
_entity_poly.pdbx_strand_id
1 'polypeptide(L)'
;MKKENDPVFIFIAKTEGDLKLRFLINKARVMKNQMGDYEGAMEVIEEILELSPNNRDGLLLKAGAFGELGMLKDQEKILNKIIKLYPENAEVYCLMAMKHFRINEDEEAMKYIDMSLEKGENFDNLITKAQFLHLMSGKENYRKYLKKAEKIDKKRLENFMKNIWISKEEYDKIAVPNPKLPEEDPDYIGFGYHG
;
A
#
# COMPACT_ATOMS: atom_id res chain seq x y z
N MET A 1 -42.09 8.11 -23.19
CA MET A 1 -41.40 7.00 -22.52
C MET A 1 -40.11 6.71 -23.29
N LYS A 2 -38.94 7.16 -22.79
CA LYS A 2 -37.66 6.75 -23.39
C LYS A 2 -37.48 5.26 -23.09
N LYS A 3 -37.35 4.45 -24.14
CA LYS A 3 -37.23 2.99 -24.02
C LYS A 3 -35.86 2.69 -23.40
N GLU A 4 -35.85 1.90 -22.32
CA GLU A 4 -34.65 1.50 -21.55
C GLU A 4 -33.57 0.82 -22.41
N ASN A 5 -33.89 0.40 -23.64
CA ASN A 5 -32.96 -0.21 -24.60
C ASN A 5 -32.45 0.75 -25.70
N ASP A 6 -32.67 2.06 -25.60
CA ASP A 6 -32.10 3.04 -26.53
C ASP A 6 -30.57 3.12 -26.35
N PRO A 7 -29.74 2.88 -27.39
CA PRO A 7 -28.27 2.93 -27.28
C PRO A 7 -27.74 4.25 -26.72
N VAL A 8 -28.40 5.37 -26.99
CA VAL A 8 -28.03 6.69 -26.43
C VAL A 8 -28.35 6.74 -24.94
N PHE A 9 -29.49 6.18 -24.52
CA PHE A 9 -29.86 6.08 -23.10
C PHE A 9 -28.93 5.12 -22.33
N ILE A 10 -28.60 3.96 -22.90
CA ILE A 10 -27.63 3.01 -22.35
C ILE A 10 -26.25 3.66 -22.23
N PHE A 11 -25.80 4.40 -23.25
CA PHE A 11 -24.52 5.11 -23.22
C PHE A 11 -24.49 6.18 -22.13
N ILE A 12 -25.52 7.02 -22.03
CA ILE A 12 -25.63 8.06 -21.00
C ILE A 12 -25.66 7.43 -19.60
N ALA A 13 -26.52 6.44 -19.37
CA ALA A 13 -26.62 5.75 -18.08
C ALA A 13 -25.30 5.07 -17.68
N LYS A 14 -24.58 4.49 -18.65
CA LYS A 14 -23.25 3.92 -18.41
C LYS A 14 -22.23 5.00 -18.04
N THR A 15 -22.19 6.12 -18.77
CA THR A 15 -21.26 7.21 -18.46
C THR A 15 -21.55 7.86 -17.11
N GLU A 16 -22.82 8.02 -16.74
CA GLU A 16 -23.23 8.54 -15.42
C GLU A 16 -22.86 7.55 -14.30
N GLY A 17 -23.07 6.25 -14.53
CA GLY A 17 -22.64 5.18 -13.62
C GLY A 17 -21.13 5.16 -13.40
N ASP A 18 -20.35 5.29 -14.47
CA ASP A 18 -18.88 5.33 -14.40
C ASP A 18 -18.38 6.60 -13.66
N LEU A 19 -19.03 7.75 -13.87
CA LEU A 19 -18.74 8.99 -13.15
C LEU A 19 -19.08 8.88 -11.66
N LYS A 20 -20.25 8.33 -11.32
CA LYS A 20 -20.67 8.11 -9.93
C LYS A 20 -19.69 7.18 -9.23
N LEU A 21 -19.33 6.06 -9.87
CA LEU A 21 -18.40 5.09 -9.31
C LEU A 21 -17.03 5.73 -9.03
N ARG A 22 -16.49 6.50 -9.98
CA ARG A 22 -15.22 7.21 -9.80
C ARG A 22 -15.29 8.25 -8.66
N PHE A 23 -16.39 8.98 -8.56
CA PHE A 23 -16.61 9.93 -7.47
C PHE A 23 -16.62 9.23 -6.11
N LEU A 24 -17.37 8.13 -5.97
CA LEU A 24 -17.46 7.37 -4.73
C LEU A 24 -16.11 6.77 -4.33
N ILE A 25 -15.36 6.20 -5.28
CA ILE A 25 -14.00 5.68 -5.04
C ILE A 25 -13.09 6.77 -4.48
N ASN A 26 -13.13 7.97 -5.06
CA ASN A 26 -12.33 9.09 -4.58
C ASN A 26 -12.78 9.57 -3.20
N LYS A 27 -14.09 9.65 -2.94
CA LYS A 27 -14.66 10.01 -1.64
C LYS A 27 -14.19 9.03 -0.56
N ALA A 28 -14.39 7.73 -0.77
CA ALA A 28 -13.96 6.69 0.16
C ALA A 28 -12.45 6.74 0.41
N ARG A 29 -11.64 6.96 -0.62
CA ARG A 29 -10.18 7.09 -0.49
C ARG A 29 -9.77 8.28 0.37
N VAL A 30 -10.42 9.43 0.21
CA VAL A 30 -10.15 10.63 1.01
C VAL A 30 -10.55 10.38 2.47
N MET A 31 -11.74 9.85 2.73
CA MET A 31 -12.21 9.56 4.09
C MET A 31 -11.24 8.59 4.80
N LYS A 32 -10.89 7.49 4.15
CA LYS A 32 -9.96 6.50 4.68
C LYS A 32 -8.56 7.07 4.91
N ASN A 33 -7.95 7.69 3.89
CA ASN A 33 -6.51 7.99 3.93
C ASN A 33 -6.18 9.38 4.50
N GLN A 34 -7.08 10.36 4.41
CA GLN A 34 -6.84 11.73 4.87
C GLN A 34 -7.56 12.04 6.19
N MET A 35 -8.77 11.50 6.36
CA MET A 35 -9.58 11.79 7.55
C MET A 35 -9.42 10.70 8.63
N GLY A 36 -8.95 9.51 8.26
CA GLY A 36 -8.94 8.35 9.16
C GLY A 36 -10.35 7.88 9.54
N ASP A 37 -11.37 8.31 8.79
CA ASP A 37 -12.77 7.95 8.99
C ASP A 37 -13.04 6.63 8.27
N TYR A 38 -12.66 5.52 8.92
CA TYR A 38 -12.76 4.19 8.35
C TYR A 38 -14.21 3.71 8.29
N GLU A 39 -15.00 4.01 9.32
CA GLU A 39 -16.41 3.69 9.41
C GLU A 39 -17.23 4.43 8.34
N GLY A 40 -17.05 5.74 8.20
CA GLY A 40 -17.71 6.50 7.14
C GLY A 40 -17.21 6.11 5.75
N ALA A 41 -15.92 5.77 5.60
CA ALA A 41 -15.43 5.20 4.36
C ALA A 41 -16.11 3.86 4.02
N MET A 42 -16.38 3.01 5.02
CA MET A 42 -17.05 1.73 4.83
C MET A 42 -18.47 1.91 4.27
N GLU A 43 -19.24 2.90 4.73
CA GLU A 43 -20.57 3.20 4.16
C GLU A 43 -20.48 3.53 2.66
N VAL A 44 -19.52 4.37 2.27
CA VAL A 44 -19.29 4.72 0.87
C VAL A 44 -18.79 3.52 0.07
N ILE A 45 -17.96 2.66 0.67
CA ILE A 45 -17.44 1.44 0.05
C ILE A 45 -18.56 0.43 -0.21
N GLU A 46 -19.52 0.27 0.69
CA GLU A 46 -20.67 -0.60 0.41
C GLU A 46 -21.47 -0.06 -0.78
N GLU A 47 -21.67 1.26 -0.88
CA GLU A 47 -22.32 1.87 -2.06
C GLU A 47 -21.56 1.56 -3.37
N ILE A 48 -20.22 1.58 -3.35
CA ILE A 48 -19.38 1.19 -4.50
C ILE A 48 -19.62 -0.27 -4.89
N LEU A 49 -19.69 -1.16 -3.90
CA LEU A 49 -19.83 -2.59 -4.12
C LEU A 49 -21.27 -3.02 -4.43
N GLU A 50 -22.27 -2.24 -4.04
CA GLU A 50 -23.65 -2.43 -4.53
C GLU A 50 -23.75 -2.10 -6.02
N LEU A 51 -23.11 -1.01 -6.46
CA LEU A 51 -23.06 -0.63 -7.87
C LEU A 51 -22.20 -1.60 -8.70
N SER A 52 -21.11 -2.10 -8.13
CA SER A 52 -20.16 -2.97 -8.80
C SER A 52 -19.52 -3.96 -7.82
N PRO A 53 -20.15 -5.14 -7.59
CA PRO A 53 -19.77 -6.10 -6.53
C PRO A 53 -18.36 -6.67 -6.59
N ASN A 54 -17.74 -6.58 -7.77
CA ASN A 54 -16.40 -7.06 -8.02
C ASN A 54 -15.44 -5.91 -8.36
N ASN A 55 -15.83 -4.65 -8.21
CA ASN A 55 -14.94 -3.54 -8.50
C ASN A 55 -13.66 -3.65 -7.67
N ARG A 56 -12.53 -3.73 -8.37
CA ARG A 56 -11.21 -3.91 -7.76
C ARG A 56 -10.91 -2.83 -6.72
N ASP A 57 -11.15 -1.56 -7.04
CA ASP A 57 -10.81 -0.44 -6.15
C ASP A 57 -11.70 -0.43 -4.91
N GLY A 58 -13.00 -0.72 -5.05
CA GLY A 58 -13.92 -0.90 -3.92
C GLY A 58 -13.50 -2.04 -2.99
N LEU A 59 -13.10 -3.18 -3.55
CA LEU A 59 -12.60 -4.30 -2.76
C LEU A 59 -11.28 -3.99 -2.06
N LEU A 60 -10.34 -3.31 -2.73
CA LEU A 60 -9.06 -2.89 -2.14
C LEU A 60 -9.28 -1.87 -1.01
N LEU A 61 -10.17 -0.89 -1.21
CA LEU A 61 -10.55 0.07 -0.18
C LEU A 61 -11.16 -0.64 1.05
N LYS A 62 -12.06 -1.60 0.82
CA LYS A 62 -12.66 -2.43 1.89
C LYS A 62 -11.61 -3.21 2.67
N ALA A 63 -10.70 -3.90 1.96
CA ALA A 63 -9.62 -4.66 2.61
C ALA A 63 -8.68 -3.74 3.40
N GLY A 64 -8.35 -2.57 2.86
CA GLY A 64 -7.55 -1.59 3.56
C GLY A 64 -8.24 -1.05 4.81
N ALA A 65 -9.55 -0.75 4.75
CA ALA A 65 -10.32 -0.29 5.90
C ALA A 65 -10.38 -1.35 7.01
N PHE A 66 -10.65 -2.62 6.66
CA PHE A 66 -10.60 -3.72 7.62
C PHE A 66 -9.21 -3.88 8.27
N GLY A 67 -8.14 -3.65 7.52
CA GLY A 67 -6.78 -3.68 8.06
C GLY A 67 -6.54 -2.60 9.11
N GLU A 68 -7.00 -1.37 8.87
CA GLU A 68 -6.86 -0.28 9.84
C GLU A 68 -7.77 -0.44 11.06
N LEU A 69 -8.94 -1.05 10.89
CA LEU A 69 -9.86 -1.41 11.99
C LEU A 69 -9.41 -2.65 12.78
N GLY A 70 -8.30 -3.30 12.41
CA GLY A 70 -7.83 -4.53 13.06
C GLY A 70 -8.70 -5.77 12.80
N MET A 71 -9.66 -5.68 11.86
CA MET A 71 -10.55 -6.78 11.46
C MET A 71 -9.84 -7.74 10.49
N LEU A 72 -8.71 -8.31 10.91
CA LEU A 72 -7.78 -9.03 10.03
C LEU A 72 -8.38 -10.29 9.39
N LYS A 73 -9.34 -10.96 10.05
CA LYS A 73 -10.06 -12.11 9.47
C LYS A 73 -10.94 -11.71 8.29
N ASP A 74 -11.61 -10.57 8.38
CA ASP A 74 -12.47 -10.08 7.31
C ASP A 74 -11.66 -9.44 6.20
N GLN A 75 -10.57 -8.75 6.54
CA GLN A 75 -9.56 -8.33 5.58
C GLN A 75 -9.09 -9.51 4.71
N GLU A 76 -8.69 -10.62 5.34
CA GLU A 76 -8.17 -11.80 4.64
C GLU A 76 -9.19 -12.40 3.66
N LYS A 77 -10.48 -12.46 4.04
CA LYS A 77 -11.56 -12.91 3.13
C LYS A 77 -11.64 -12.04 1.88
N ILE A 78 -11.59 -10.71 2.05
CA ILE A 78 -11.66 -9.77 0.92
C ILE A 78 -10.40 -9.87 0.05
N LEU A 79 -9.20 -9.92 0.66
CA LEU A 79 -7.95 -10.07 -0.07
C LEU A 79 -7.93 -11.36 -0.90
N ASN A 80 -8.39 -12.49 -0.33
CA ASN A 80 -8.51 -13.76 -1.05
C ASN A 80 -9.52 -13.67 -2.21
N LYS A 81 -10.61 -12.90 -2.07
CA LYS A 81 -11.53 -12.62 -3.18
C LYS A 81 -10.82 -11.82 -4.28
N ILE A 82 -10.05 -10.79 -3.93
CA ILE A 82 -9.32 -9.96 -4.90
C ILE A 82 -8.27 -10.80 -5.64
N ILE A 83 -7.50 -11.64 -4.95
CA ILE A 83 -6.49 -12.52 -5.59
C ILE A 83 -7.15 -13.44 -6.63
N LYS A 84 -8.33 -13.98 -6.35
CA LYS A 84 -9.07 -14.83 -7.31
C LYS A 84 -9.55 -14.06 -8.54
N LEU A 85 -9.97 -12.80 -8.38
CA LEU A 85 -10.50 -11.98 -9.46
C LEU A 85 -9.42 -11.22 -10.24
N TYR A 86 -8.35 -10.84 -9.56
CA TYR A 86 -7.30 -9.92 -10.02
C TYR A 86 -5.91 -10.41 -9.58
N PRO A 87 -5.46 -11.60 -10.04
CA PRO A 87 -4.21 -12.22 -9.59
C PRO A 87 -2.94 -11.41 -9.95
N GLU A 88 -3.03 -10.45 -10.87
CA GLU A 88 -1.90 -9.59 -11.26
C GLU A 88 -1.90 -8.24 -10.52
N ASN A 89 -2.80 -8.02 -9.57
CA ASN A 89 -2.81 -6.79 -8.80
C ASN A 89 -1.72 -6.81 -7.72
N ALA A 90 -0.70 -5.96 -7.84
CA ALA A 90 0.37 -5.89 -6.85
C ALA A 90 -0.12 -5.46 -5.45
N GLU A 91 -1.12 -4.58 -5.38
CA GLU A 91 -1.60 -3.97 -4.13
C GLU A 91 -2.22 -5.01 -3.16
N VAL A 92 -2.95 -6.00 -3.68
CA VAL A 92 -3.55 -7.04 -2.82
C VAL A 92 -2.49 -7.87 -2.09
N TYR A 93 -1.36 -8.19 -2.75
CA TYR A 93 -0.26 -8.90 -2.12
C TYR A 93 0.48 -8.01 -1.11
N CYS A 94 0.59 -6.71 -1.37
CA CYS A 94 1.12 -5.75 -0.41
C CYS A 94 0.25 -5.67 0.86
N LEU A 95 -1.07 -5.61 0.72
CA LEU A 95 -2.00 -5.60 1.84
C LEU A 95 -1.98 -6.93 2.61
N MET A 96 -1.82 -8.06 1.93
CA MET A 96 -1.64 -9.37 2.57
C MET A 96 -0.35 -9.40 3.39
N ALA A 97 0.75 -8.88 2.84
CA ALA A 97 2.02 -8.74 3.54
C ALA A 97 1.88 -7.91 4.83
N MET A 98 1.18 -6.77 4.76
CA MET A 98 0.89 -5.92 5.92
C MET A 98 0.03 -6.63 6.97
N LYS A 99 -0.96 -7.44 6.55
CA LYS A 99 -1.75 -8.26 7.47
C LYS A 99 -0.88 -9.22 8.25
N HIS A 100 -0.02 -9.98 7.56
CA HIS A 100 0.87 -10.97 8.18
C HIS A 100 1.88 -10.30 9.12
N PHE A 101 2.43 -9.15 8.72
CA PHE A 101 3.31 -8.36 9.57
C PHE A 101 2.62 -7.93 10.87
N ARG A 102 1.35 -7.50 10.82
CA ARG A 102 0.58 -7.08 12.02
C ARG A 102 0.34 -8.22 13.02
N ILE A 103 0.45 -9.48 12.60
CA ILE A 103 0.31 -10.66 13.47
C ILE A 103 1.65 -11.34 13.76
N ASN A 104 2.76 -10.67 13.47
CA ASN A 104 4.14 -11.15 13.67
C ASN A 104 4.48 -12.44 12.87
N GLU A 105 3.82 -12.64 11.74
CA GLU A 105 4.14 -13.71 10.77
C GLU A 105 5.11 -13.15 9.72
N ASP A 106 6.35 -12.92 10.14
CA ASP A 106 7.37 -12.20 9.38
C ASP A 106 7.79 -12.89 8.07
N GLU A 107 7.85 -14.22 8.06
CA GLU A 107 8.20 -15.00 6.86
C GLU A 107 7.14 -14.85 5.77
N GLU A 108 5.87 -14.95 6.14
CA GLU A 108 4.71 -14.76 5.27
C GLU A 108 4.62 -13.30 4.81
N ALA A 109 4.85 -12.35 5.71
CA ALA A 109 4.91 -10.94 5.37
C ALA A 109 5.95 -10.69 4.27
N MET A 110 7.14 -11.25 4.42
CA MET A 110 8.23 -11.14 3.43
C MET A 110 7.90 -11.83 2.11
N LYS A 111 7.30 -13.01 2.16
CA LYS A 111 6.85 -13.74 0.96
C LYS A 111 5.84 -12.92 0.17
N TYR A 112 4.82 -12.38 0.82
CA TYR A 112 3.75 -11.64 0.12
C TYR A 112 4.23 -10.29 -0.43
N ILE A 113 5.15 -9.60 0.26
CA ILE A 113 5.69 -8.35 -0.29
C ILE A 113 6.60 -8.62 -1.50
N ASP A 114 7.32 -9.75 -1.52
CA ASP A 114 8.09 -10.16 -2.71
C ASP A 114 7.17 -10.50 -3.88
N MET A 115 6.08 -11.23 -3.64
CA MET A 115 5.05 -11.46 -4.66
C MET A 115 4.44 -10.14 -5.18
N SER A 116 4.20 -9.16 -4.31
CA SER A 116 3.71 -7.83 -4.73
C SER A 116 4.66 -7.16 -5.72
N LEU A 117 5.97 -7.18 -5.42
CA LEU A 117 6.99 -6.60 -6.29
C LEU A 117 7.09 -7.33 -7.63
N GLU A 118 6.96 -8.66 -7.64
CA GLU A 118 6.92 -9.47 -8.86
C GLU A 118 5.72 -9.13 -9.76
N LYS A 119 4.56 -8.84 -9.17
CA LYS A 119 3.36 -8.41 -9.93
C LYS A 119 3.47 -6.98 -10.47
N GLY A 120 4.28 -6.14 -9.84
CA GLY A 120 4.59 -4.82 -10.35
C GLY A 120 5.15 -3.92 -9.25
N GLU A 121 6.34 -3.36 -9.49
CA GLU A 121 6.94 -2.39 -8.59
C GLU A 121 6.15 -1.07 -8.63
N ASN A 122 5.82 -0.55 -7.46
CA ASN A 122 5.26 0.77 -7.30
C ASN A 122 5.85 1.42 -6.05
N PHE A 123 5.53 2.70 -5.83
CA PHE A 123 6.05 3.43 -4.68
C PHE A 123 5.71 2.73 -3.36
N ASP A 124 4.44 2.31 -3.19
CA ASP A 124 3.92 1.82 -1.92
C ASP A 124 4.55 0.46 -1.53
N ASN A 125 4.63 -0.51 -2.44
CA ASN A 125 5.22 -1.81 -2.12
C ASN A 125 6.75 -1.76 -1.94
N LEU A 126 7.45 -0.84 -2.61
CA LEU A 126 8.87 -0.59 -2.38
C LEU A 126 9.12 0.00 -0.99
N ILE A 127 8.29 0.95 -0.57
CA ILE A 127 8.34 1.52 0.78
C ILE A 127 8.03 0.45 1.82
N THR A 128 6.95 -0.33 1.65
CA THR A 128 6.59 -1.41 2.58
C THR A 128 7.71 -2.44 2.71
N LYS A 129 8.34 -2.87 1.61
CA LYS A 129 9.50 -3.78 1.67
C LYS A 129 10.66 -3.17 2.46
N ALA A 130 10.94 -1.89 2.22
CA ALA A 130 12.02 -1.20 2.92
C ALA A 130 11.74 -1.12 4.43
N GLN A 131 10.50 -0.81 4.83
CA GLN A 131 10.08 -0.76 6.24
C GLN A 131 10.20 -2.12 6.91
N PHE A 132 9.73 -3.18 6.24
CA PHE A 132 9.82 -4.56 6.71
C PHE A 132 11.28 -4.96 6.98
N LEU A 133 12.17 -4.73 6.01
CA LEU A 133 13.60 -5.02 6.15
C LEU A 133 14.27 -4.21 7.26
N HIS A 134 13.84 -2.96 7.48
CA HIS A 134 14.36 -2.12 8.54
C HIS A 134 13.92 -2.59 9.93
N LEU A 135 12.64 -2.97 10.09
CA LEU A 135 12.06 -3.36 11.37
C LEU A 135 12.47 -4.77 11.81
N MET A 136 12.62 -5.70 10.87
CA MET A 136 13.01 -7.10 11.16
C MET A 136 14.51 -7.29 11.45
N SER A 137 15.26 -6.20 11.68
CA SER A 137 16.61 -6.16 12.24
C SER A 137 17.59 -7.21 11.67
N GLY A 138 18.15 -6.94 10.48
CA GLY A 138 19.37 -7.66 10.03
C GLY A 138 19.44 -8.15 8.58
N LYS A 139 18.54 -7.73 7.68
CA LYS A 139 18.72 -8.03 6.24
C LYS A 139 19.14 -6.77 5.52
N GLU A 140 20.42 -6.72 5.17
CA GLU A 140 21.03 -5.63 4.45
C GLU A 140 20.21 -5.25 3.20
N ASN A 141 20.26 -3.96 2.88
CA ASN A 141 19.81 -3.37 1.62
C ASN A 141 18.34 -2.89 1.52
N TYR A 142 17.67 -2.50 2.62
CA TYR A 142 16.41 -1.71 2.53
C TYR A 142 16.59 -0.43 1.69
N ARG A 143 17.81 0.15 1.74
CA ARG A 143 18.22 1.32 0.95
C ARG A 143 18.10 1.11 -0.56
N LYS A 144 18.27 -0.13 -1.08
CA LYS A 144 18.02 -0.43 -2.50
C LYS A 144 16.58 -0.17 -2.89
N TYR A 145 15.63 -0.52 -2.03
CA TYR A 145 14.20 -0.29 -2.28
C TYR A 145 13.84 1.18 -2.16
N LEU A 146 14.45 1.91 -1.22
CA LEU A 146 14.34 3.38 -1.16
C LEU A 146 14.83 4.05 -2.43
N LYS A 147 16.00 3.65 -2.96
CA LYS A 147 16.53 4.18 -4.24
C LYS A 147 15.60 3.90 -5.42
N LYS A 148 14.91 2.76 -5.42
CA LYS A 148 13.89 2.46 -6.44
C LYS A 148 12.66 3.36 -6.26
N ALA A 149 12.17 3.55 -5.03
CA ALA A 149 11.03 4.43 -4.76
C ALA A 149 11.34 5.90 -5.09
N GLU A 150 12.56 6.37 -4.84
CA GLU A 150 13.03 7.71 -5.20
C GLU A 150 12.93 7.97 -6.71
N LYS A 151 13.25 6.97 -7.53
CA LYS A 151 13.14 7.07 -9.00
C LYS A 151 11.69 7.19 -9.47
N ILE A 152 10.73 6.66 -8.70
CA ILE A 152 9.30 6.77 -9.01
C ILE A 152 8.78 8.14 -8.61
N ASP A 153 9.00 8.53 -7.36
CA ASP A 153 8.55 9.82 -6.83
C ASP A 153 9.45 10.28 -5.68
N LYS A 154 10.50 11.02 -6.06
CA LYS A 154 11.46 11.59 -5.12
C LYS A 154 10.80 12.49 -4.08
N LYS A 155 9.88 13.35 -4.49
CA LYS A 155 9.22 14.31 -3.59
C LYS A 155 8.31 13.59 -2.59
N ARG A 156 7.59 12.56 -3.03
CA ARG A 156 6.79 11.71 -2.15
C ARG A 156 7.67 10.95 -1.17
N LEU A 157 8.81 10.43 -1.61
CA LEU A 157 9.79 9.80 -0.71
C LEU A 157 10.32 10.79 0.32
N GLU A 158 10.80 11.96 -0.10
CA GLU A 158 11.29 13.02 0.79
C GLU A 158 10.25 13.38 1.87
N ASN A 159 8.98 13.58 1.46
CA ASN A 159 7.89 13.86 2.38
C ASN A 159 7.60 12.68 3.32
N PHE A 160 7.62 11.46 2.82
CA PHE A 160 7.40 10.25 3.61
C PHE A 160 8.50 10.08 4.67
N MET A 161 9.75 10.18 4.26
CA MET A 161 10.89 9.99 5.16
C MET A 161 10.92 11.05 6.25
N LYS A 162 10.71 12.33 5.91
CA LYS A 162 10.77 13.44 6.85
C LYS A 162 9.62 13.48 7.86
N ASN A 163 8.42 13.08 7.44
CA ASN A 163 7.20 13.29 8.24
C ASN A 163 6.66 12.01 8.89
N ILE A 164 7.06 10.82 8.41
CA ILE A 164 6.45 9.54 8.83
C ILE A 164 7.50 8.58 9.37
N TRP A 165 8.64 8.40 8.71
CA TRP A 165 9.55 7.30 9.03
C TRP A 165 10.73 7.69 9.94
N ILE A 166 11.49 8.74 9.62
CA ILE A 166 12.71 9.09 10.37
C ILE A 166 12.79 10.59 10.63
N SER A 167 13.62 11.00 11.58
CA SER A 167 13.88 12.42 11.78
C SER A 167 14.57 13.05 10.55
N LYS A 168 14.37 14.35 10.31
CA LYS A 168 15.05 15.08 9.20
C LYS A 168 16.58 14.85 9.22
N GLU A 169 17.16 14.78 10.40
CA GLU A 169 18.59 14.59 10.61
C GLU A 169 19.08 13.18 10.21
N GLU A 170 18.29 12.15 10.48
CA GLU A 170 18.56 10.79 9.99
C GLU A 170 18.35 10.69 8.48
N TYR A 171 17.37 11.41 7.93
CA TYR A 171 17.12 11.41 6.49
C TYR A 171 18.28 12.03 5.72
N ASP A 172 18.79 13.17 6.17
CA ASP A 172 19.92 13.85 5.51
C ASP A 172 21.17 12.95 5.49
N LYS A 173 21.40 12.11 6.51
CA LYS A 173 22.49 11.10 6.52
C LYS A 173 22.32 9.99 5.48
N ILE A 174 21.08 9.69 5.08
CA ILE A 174 20.72 8.62 4.13
C ILE A 174 20.63 9.15 2.69
N ALA A 175 20.22 10.41 2.52
CA ALA A 175 19.96 11.09 1.25
C ALA A 175 21.23 11.60 0.55
N VAL A 176 22.35 11.74 1.25
CA VAL A 176 23.64 11.99 0.60
C VAL A 176 23.98 10.74 -0.22
N PRO A 177 24.22 10.87 -1.55
CA PRO A 177 24.61 9.74 -2.38
C PRO A 177 25.97 9.25 -1.93
N ASN A 178 25.97 8.27 -1.04
CA ASN A 178 27.08 7.43 -0.62
C ASN A 178 28.43 8.19 -0.53
N PRO A 179 28.80 8.82 0.60
CA PRO A 179 30.23 8.92 0.86
C PRO A 179 30.73 7.47 0.81
N LYS A 180 31.72 7.20 -0.05
CA LYS A 180 32.26 5.87 -0.32
C LYS A 180 32.13 4.99 0.92
N LEU A 181 31.45 3.85 0.78
CA LEU A 181 31.53 2.78 1.78
C LEU A 181 33.02 2.68 2.13
N PRO A 182 33.42 2.76 3.41
CA PRO A 182 34.78 2.39 3.77
C PRO A 182 34.95 0.96 3.25
N GLU A 183 35.80 0.80 2.24
CA GLU A 183 36.39 -0.50 1.96
C GLU A 183 36.98 -0.96 3.29
N GLU A 184 36.43 -2.05 3.83
CA GLU A 184 36.90 -2.80 4.99
C GLU A 184 37.79 -1.97 5.92
N ASP A 185 37.19 -1.26 6.89
CA ASP A 185 37.96 -0.78 8.03
C ASP A 185 38.08 -1.95 9.03
N PRO A 186 39.26 -2.61 9.13
CA PRO A 186 39.45 -3.71 10.07
C PRO A 186 39.34 -3.27 11.55
N ASP A 187 39.22 -1.97 11.84
CA ASP A 187 39.14 -1.42 13.20
C ASP A 187 37.73 -0.95 13.63
N TYR A 188 36.64 -1.38 12.96
CA TYR A 188 35.28 -1.10 13.45
C TYR A 188 34.95 -1.94 14.71
N ILE A 189 35.21 -1.36 15.89
CA ILE A 189 34.84 -1.92 17.19
C ILE A 189 33.37 -1.60 17.46
N GLY A 190 32.51 -2.63 17.46
CA GLY A 190 31.07 -2.51 17.68
C GLY A 190 30.71 -1.88 19.03
N PHE A 191 29.76 -0.95 19.02
CA PHE A 191 29.18 -0.44 20.26
C PHE A 191 28.26 -1.48 20.89
N GLY A 192 28.72 -1.99 22.03
CA GLY A 192 27.98 -2.89 22.91
C GLY A 192 26.76 -2.20 23.54
N TYR A 193 25.74 -3.02 23.75
CA TYR A 193 24.62 -2.77 24.64
C TYR A 193 25.11 -2.36 26.03
N HIS A 194 24.67 -1.21 26.53
CA HIS A 194 24.39 -0.99 27.95
C HIS A 194 23.35 0.13 28.12
N GLY A 195 22.28 -0.19 28.84
CA GLY A 195 21.21 0.72 29.25
C GLY A 195 19.83 0.12 29.04
#